data_AF-A0A9X1XEX2-F1
#
_entry.id   AF-A0A9X1XEX2-F1
#
_cell.length_a   1.000
_cell.length_b   1.000
_cell.length_c   1.000
_cell.angle_alpha   90.00
_cell.angle_beta   90.00
_cell.angle_gamma   90.00
#
_symmetry.space_group_name_H-M   'P 1'
#
loop_
_entity.id
_entity.type
_entity.pdbx_description
1 polymer ?
#
loop_
_entity_poly.entity_id
_entity_poly.type
_entity_poly.pdbx_seq_one_letter_code
_entity_poly.pdbx_strand_id
1 'polypeptide(L)' 'MSKNINETVVSGVQNALNQMKQEIAREFGVSLGADTTSRQNGSVGGEITKRLVQMAEQQL' A
#
# COMPACT_ATOMS: atom_id res chain seq x y z
N MET A 1 6.44 -8.32 20.83
CA MET A 1 6.31 -8.39 19.36
C MET A 1 6.22 -6.97 18.82
N SER A 2 7.25 -6.50 18.11
CA SER A 2 7.29 -5.14 17.57
C SER A 2 6.29 -4.99 16.44
N LYS A 3 5.23 -4.22 16.68
CA LYS A 3 4.29 -3.78 15.65
C LYS A 3 5.03 -2.69 14.85
N ASN A 4 5.67 -3.08 13.75
CA ASN A 4 6.20 -2.13 12.77
C ASN A 4 5.00 -1.49 12.06
N ILE A 5 4.40 -0.50 12.72
CA ILE A 5 3.42 0.38 12.10
C ILE A 5 4.27 1.46 11.44
N ASN A 6 4.49 1.32 10.12
CA ASN A 6 4.95 2.43 9.30
C ASN A 6 3.86 3.49 9.35
N GLU A 7 3.94 4.37 10.35
CA GLU A 7 3.07 5.51 10.53
C GLU A 7 3.12 6.30 9.23
N THR A 8 1.96 6.48 8.60
CA THR A 8 1.84 7.21 7.34
C THR A 8 2.48 8.57 7.49
N VAL A 9 3.56 8.80 6.74
CA VAL A 9 4.49 9.93 6.84
C VAL A 9 3.81 11.30 6.63
N VAL A 10 2.54 11.33 6.22
CA VAL A 10 1.78 12.54 5.94
C VAL A 10 0.40 12.48 6.61
N SER A 11 0.08 13.50 7.39
CA SER A 11 -1.25 13.65 8.01
C SER A 11 -2.32 13.86 6.94
N GLY A 12 -3.42 13.10 7.02
CA GLY A 12 -4.60 13.28 6.16
C GLY A 12 -4.67 12.39 4.91
N VAL A 13 -3.59 11.70 4.51
CA VAL A 13 -3.61 10.83 3.31
C VAL A 13 -4.07 9.39 3.59
N GLN A 14 -4.30 9.05 4.87
CA GLN A 14 -4.63 7.68 5.29
C GLN A 14 -5.84 7.10 4.55
N ASN A 15 -6.86 7.92 4.29
CA ASN A 15 -8.07 7.49 3.58
C ASN A 15 -7.78 7.18 2.11
N ALA A 16 -7.05 8.06 1.42
CA ALA A 16 -6.65 7.87 0.03
C ALA A 16 -5.74 6.63 -0.12
N LEU A 17 -4.76 6.46 0.76
CA LEU A 17 -3.90 5.27 0.78
C LEU A 17 -4.68 3.99 1.07
N ASN A 18 -5.70 4.04 1.94
CA ASN A 18 -6.56 2.89 2.19
C ASN A 18 -7.41 2.52 0.98
N GLN A 19 -7.93 3.51 0.23
CA GLN A 19 -8.66 3.27 -1.02
C GLN A 19 -7.73 2.62 -2.06
N MET A 20 -6.58 3.23 -2.31
CA MET A 20 -5.57 2.70 -3.24
C MET A 20 -5.14 1.27 -2.87
N LYS A 21 -4.91 1.00 -1.57
CA LYS A 21 -4.59 -0.34 -1.07
C LYS A 21 -5.69 -1.36 -1.40
N GLN A 22 -6.96 -1.00 -1.22
CA GLN A 22 -8.08 -1.89 -1.53
C GLN A 22 -8.24 -2.13 -3.03
N GLU A 23 -8.05 -1.09 -3.84
CA GLU A 23 -8.08 -1.19 -5.30
C GLU A 23 -7.00 -2.13 -5.82
N ILE A 24 -5.74 -1.91 -5.43
CA ILE A 24 -4.61 -2.75 -5.84
C ILE A 24 -4.78 -4.19 -5.34
N ALA A 25 -5.25 -4.37 -4.09
CA ALA A 25 -5.53 -5.71 -3.57
C ALA A 25 -6.57 -6.46 -4.43
N ARG A 26 -7.61 -5.76 -4.91
CA ARG A 26 -8.60 -6.32 -5.83
C ARG A 26 -7.98 -6.63 -7.20
N GLU A 27 -7.19 -5.72 -7.76
CA GLU A 27 -6.50 -5.92 -9.04
C GLU A 27 -5.59 -7.16 -9.01
N PHE A 28 -4.89 -7.38 -7.90
CA PHE A 28 -3.95 -8.49 -7.75
C PHE A 28 -4.62 -9.78 -7.25
N GLY A 29 -5.92 -9.74 -6.95
CA GLY A 29 -6.64 -10.88 -6.37
C GLY A 29 -6.10 -11.30 -4.99
N VAL A 30 -5.54 -10.36 -4.22
CA VAL A 30 -4.95 -10.61 -2.91
C VAL A 30 -5.93 -10.21 -1.81
N SER A 31 -6.26 -11.15 -0.93
CA SER A 31 -6.95 -10.84 0.32
C SER A 31 -5.92 -10.46 1.37
N LEU A 32 -5.88 -9.21 1.82
CA LEU A 32 -4.90 -8.79 2.82
C LEU A 32 -5.23 -9.39 4.19
N GLY A 33 -4.24 -9.97 4.86
CA GLY A 33 -4.45 -10.61 6.16
C GLY A 33 -3.26 -11.42 6.66
N ALA A 34 -3.34 -11.85 7.92
CA ALA A 34 -2.29 -12.65 8.57
C ALA A 34 -2.11 -14.03 7.91
N ASP A 35 -3.19 -14.60 7.37
CA ASP A 35 -3.18 -15.91 6.68
C ASP A 35 -2.66 -15.82 5.23
N THR A 36 -2.44 -14.61 4.72
CA THR A 36 -1.91 -14.38 3.37
C THR A 36 -0.41 -14.27 3.42
N THR A 37 0.27 -14.84 2.41
CA THR A 37 1.72 -14.87 2.40
C THR A 37 2.31 -13.45 2.48
N SER A 38 3.43 -13.31 3.19
CA SER A 38 4.12 -12.01 3.32
C SER A 38 4.45 -11.41 1.95
N ARG A 39 4.73 -12.25 0.95
CA ARG A 39 4.98 -11.82 -0.43
C ARG A 39 3.74 -11.21 -1.08
N GLN A 40 2.56 -11.83 -0.92
CA GLN A 40 1.31 -11.30 -1.48
C GLN A 40 0.92 -9.99 -0.78
N ASN A 41 0.95 -9.94 0.56
CA ASN A 41 0.72 -8.70 1.30
C ASN A 41 1.72 -7.61 0.89
N GLY A 42 3.00 -7.97 0.74
CA GLY A 42 4.06 -7.06 0.32
C GLY A 42 3.91 -6.54 -1.11
N SER A 43 3.36 -7.35 -2.03
CA SER A 43 3.14 -6.94 -3.42
C SER A 43 2.20 -5.74 -3.55
N VAL A 44 1.15 -5.69 -2.72
CA VAL A 44 0.21 -4.56 -2.68
C VAL A 44 0.92 -3.29 -2.18
N GLY A 45 1.71 -3.40 -1.11
CA GLY A 45 2.49 -2.27 -0.59
C GLY A 45 3.53 -1.74 -1.57
N GLY A 46 4.22 -2.63 -2.29
CA GLY A 46 5.18 -2.25 -3.33
C GLY A 46 4.55 -1.48 -4.49
N GLU A 47 3.36 -1.90 -4.92
CA GLU A 47 2.63 -1.22 -6.00
C GLU A 47 2.11 0.16 -5.57
N ILE A 48 1.66 0.34 -4.31
CA ILE A 48 1.32 1.66 -3.76
C ILE A 48 2.52 2.60 -3.88
N THR A 49 3.69 2.18 -3.37
CA THR A 49 4.91 3.00 -3.45
C THR A 49 5.27 3.33 -4.89
N LYS A 50 5.21 2.34 -5.80
CA LYS A 50 5.50 2.55 -7.22
C LYS A 50 4.59 3.62 -7.83
N ARG A 51 3.28 3.55 -7.62
CA ARG A 51 2.32 4.55 -8.14
C ARG A 51 2.58 5.94 -7.54
N LEU A 52 2.84 6.02 -6.24
CA LEU A 52 3.14 7.30 -5.59
C LEU A 52 4.42 7.95 -6.16
N VAL A 53 5.47 7.16 -6.36
CA VAL A 53 6.72 7.64 -6.97
C VAL A 53 6.46 8.11 -8.39
N GLN A 54 5.74 7.32 -9.20
CA GLN A 54 5.39 7.72 -10.58
C GLN A 54 4.58 9.03 -10.63
N MET A 55 3.61 9.21 -9.72
CA MET A 55 2.84 10.46 -9.63
C MET A 55 3.71 11.66 -9.23
N ALA A 56 4.70 11.45 -8.37
CA ALA A 56 5.65 12.49 -7.98
C ALA A 56 6.59 12.84 -9.14
N GLU A 57 7.09 11.84 -9.87
CA GLU A 57 7.94 12.03 -11.06
C GLU A 57 7.22 12.81 -12.17
N GLN A 58 5.91 12.65 -12.33
CA GLN A 58 5.10 13.40 -13.30
C GLN A 58 4.89 14.88 -12.93
N GLN A 59 5.12 15.27 -11.67
CA GLN A 59 4.96 16.64 -11.18
C GLN A 59 6.28 17.43 -11.17
N LEU A 60 7.39 16.77 -11.57
CA LEU A 60 8.70 17.38 -11.78
C LEU A 60 8.83 17.89 -13.22
#